data_AF-A0A4Q0VIZ4-F1
#
_entry.id   AF-A0A4Q0VIZ4-F1
#
_cell.length_a   1.000
_cell.length_b   1.000
_cell.length_c   1.000
_cell.angle_alpha   90.00
_cell.angle_beta   90.00
_cell.angle_gamma   90.00
#
_symmetry.space_group_name_H-M   'P 1'
#
loop_
_entity.id
_entity.type
_entity.pdbx_description
1 polymer ?
#
loop_
_entity_poly.entity_id
_entity_poly.type
_entity_poly.pdbx_seq_one_letter_code
_entity_poly.pdbx_strand_id
1 'polypeptide(L)'
;MKIIIAPAKKMQVAPDDFAVQGQPQYLAQTNQILRRLRELTYAEAHQMWRCSDKLARTNYDWLQRLELTQNQNQTPAVMAYSSLQYQAMAPDLFTVPALAYVQVHLRLLSAFYGVLRPFDGIVPYRSTANDLVFIERT
;
A
#
# COMPACT_ATOMS: atom_id res chain seq x y z
N MET A 1 9.09 20.97 9.06
CA MET A 1 8.09 20.83 7.98
C MET A 1 7.82 19.36 7.69
N LYS A 2 6.58 18.97 7.36
CA LYS A 2 6.21 17.64 6.87
C LYS A 2 5.49 17.77 5.53
N ILE A 3 5.84 16.92 4.58
CA ILE A 3 5.19 16.79 3.27
C ILE A 3 4.31 15.55 3.34
N ILE A 4 3.04 15.70 2.98
CA ILE A 4 2.07 14.61 3.01
C ILE A 4 1.56 14.39 1.59
N ILE A 5 1.66 13.16 1.10
CA ILE A 5 1.18 12.78 -0.22
C ILE A 5 0.15 11.66 -0.15
N ALA A 6 -0.74 11.64 -1.15
CA ALA A 6 -1.74 10.61 -1.31
C ALA A 6 -1.12 9.30 -1.83
N PRO A 7 -1.75 8.14 -1.58
CA PRO A 7 -1.31 6.87 -2.17
C PRO A 7 -1.69 6.82 -3.65
N ALA A 8 -1.08 5.87 -4.38
CA ALA A 8 -1.51 5.50 -5.73
C ALA A 8 -2.36 4.24 -5.72
N LYS A 9 -3.30 4.11 -6.66
CA LYS A 9 -4.08 2.86 -6.84
C LYS A 9 -3.24 1.72 -7.42
N LYS A 10 -2.29 2.05 -8.30
CA LYS A 10 -1.36 1.08 -8.88
C LYS A 10 -0.20 0.92 -7.91
N MET A 11 0.10 -0.33 -7.58
CA MET A 11 1.23 -0.70 -6.75
C MET A 11 2.12 -1.68 -7.50
N GLN A 12 3.38 -1.76 -7.11
CA GLN A 12 4.39 -2.65 -7.64
C GLN A 12 5.16 -3.34 -6.52
N VAL A 13 5.79 -4.46 -6.86
CA VAL A 13 6.73 -5.19 -5.98
C VAL A 13 8.13 -4.78 -6.43
N ALA A 14 8.91 -4.18 -5.53
CA ALA A 14 10.28 -3.74 -5.77
C ALA A 14 11.16 -3.90 -4.50
N PRO A 15 11.29 -5.14 -3.97
CA PRO A 15 12.02 -5.40 -2.72
C PRO A 15 13.53 -5.22 -2.86
N ASP A 16 14.06 -5.28 -4.09
CA ASP A 16 15.51 -5.27 -4.35
C ASP A 16 16.10 -3.86 -4.52
N ASP A 17 15.26 -2.83 -4.72
CA ASP A 17 15.73 -1.46 -4.97
C ASP A 17 16.27 -0.81 -3.69
N PHE A 18 15.55 -0.96 -2.58
CA PHE A 18 15.95 -0.45 -1.27
C PHE A 18 15.48 -1.37 -0.15
N ALA A 19 16.29 -1.47 0.90
CA ALA A 19 15.92 -2.21 2.10
C ALA A 19 14.73 -1.56 2.82
N VAL A 20 13.82 -2.40 3.30
CA VAL A 20 12.80 -2.01 4.27
C VAL A 20 13.47 -1.60 5.58
N GLN A 21 13.10 -0.43 6.12
CA GLN A 21 13.69 0.14 7.34
C GLN A 21 12.72 0.18 8.53
N GLY A 22 11.49 -0.28 8.34
CA GLY A 22 10.46 -0.26 9.36
C GLY A 22 9.18 -0.95 8.91
N GLN A 23 8.23 -1.02 9.83
CA GLN A 23 6.89 -1.54 9.56
C GLN A 23 5.86 -0.42 9.74
N PRO A 24 4.68 -0.53 9.10
CA PRO A 24 3.61 0.45 9.26
C PRO A 24 3.23 0.65 10.73
N GLN A 25 3.07 1.91 11.15
CA GLN A 25 2.73 2.25 12.54
C GLN A 25 1.39 1.63 12.98
N TYR A 26 0.43 1.53 12.08
CA TYR A 26 -0.93 1.05 12.36
C TYR A 26 -1.17 -0.39 11.89
N LEU A 27 -0.14 -1.23 11.96
CA LEU A 27 -0.20 -2.61 11.46
C LEU A 27 -1.31 -3.44 12.13
N ALA A 28 -1.64 -3.18 13.40
CA ALA A 28 -2.75 -3.86 14.09
C ALA A 28 -4.10 -3.54 13.44
N GLN A 29 -4.34 -2.28 13.10
CA GLN A 29 -5.53 -1.81 12.38
C GLN A 29 -5.54 -2.34 10.95
N THR A 30 -4.40 -2.35 10.26
CA THR A 30 -4.27 -2.95 8.93
C THR A 30 -4.66 -4.44 8.95
N ASN A 31 -4.27 -5.18 9.98
CA ASN A 31 -4.69 -6.58 10.15
C ASN A 31 -6.21 -6.72 10.35
N GLN A 32 -6.85 -5.80 11.07
CA GLN A 32 -8.31 -5.80 11.22
C GLN A 32 -8.99 -5.56 9.88
N ILE A 33 -8.52 -4.57 9.11
CA ILE A 33 -9.05 -4.28 7.77
C ILE A 33 -8.84 -5.48 6.84
N LEU A 34 -7.66 -6.11 6.87
CA LEU A 34 -7.37 -7.29 6.05
C LEU A 34 -8.31 -8.46 6.35
N ARG A 35 -8.62 -8.71 7.63
CA ARG A 35 -9.59 -9.75 8.01
C ARG A 35 -10.97 -9.46 7.43
N ARG A 36 -11.47 -8.23 7.57
CA ARG A 36 -12.76 -7.82 7.00
C ARG A 36 -12.79 -7.94 5.47
N LEU A 37 -11.72 -7.50 4.81
CA LEU A 37 -11.59 -7.65 3.36
C LEU A 37 -11.66 -9.12 2.91
N ARG A 38 -11.13 -10.05 3.71
CA ARG A 38 -11.17 -11.49 3.41
C ARG A 38 -12.53 -12.13 3.65
N GLU A 39 -13.38 -11.52 4.47
CA GLU A 39 -14.76 -11.97 4.71
C GLU A 39 -15.66 -11.69 3.50
N LEU A 40 -15.30 -10.73 2.64
CA LEU A 40 -16.04 -10.42 1.42
C LEU A 40 -16.03 -11.59 0.44
N THR A 41 -17.18 -11.87 -0.15
CA THR A 41 -17.27 -12.71 -1.34
C THR A 41 -16.59 -12.04 -2.53
N TYR A 42 -16.24 -12.83 -3.54
CA TYR A 42 -15.72 -12.28 -4.80
C TYR A 42 -16.63 -11.22 -5.41
N ALA A 43 -17.95 -11.45 -5.38
CA ALA A 43 -18.94 -10.52 -5.94
C ALA A 43 -18.92 -9.16 -5.22
N GLU A 44 -18.88 -9.16 -3.88
CA GLU A 44 -18.80 -7.95 -3.07
C GLU A 44 -17.47 -7.22 -3.27
N ALA A 45 -16.35 -7.95 -3.28
CA ALA A 45 -15.03 -7.37 -3.53
C ALA A 45 -14.92 -6.76 -4.94
N HIS A 46 -15.46 -7.43 -5.96
CA HIS A 46 -15.51 -6.93 -7.34
C HIS A 46 -16.38 -5.67 -7.44
N GLN A 47 -17.55 -5.66 -6.79
CA GLN A 47 -18.44 -4.49 -6.74
C GLN A 47 -17.77 -3.30 -6.03
N MET A 48 -17.06 -3.56 -4.93
CA MET A 48 -16.31 -2.56 -4.18
C MET A 48 -15.18 -1.95 -5.03
N TRP A 49 -14.36 -2.78 -5.67
CA TRP A 49 -13.19 -2.32 -6.44
C TRP A 49 -13.51 -1.65 -7.78
N ARG A 50 -14.69 -1.90 -8.35
CA ARG A 50 -15.17 -1.32 -9.62
C ARG A 50 -14.13 -1.40 -10.73
N CYS A 51 -13.59 -2.60 -10.95
CA CYS A 51 -12.59 -2.86 -11.99
C CYS A 51 -12.99 -4.02 -12.90
N SER A 52 -12.14 -4.35 -13.87
CA SER A 52 -12.38 -5.50 -14.74
C SER A 52 -12.31 -6.81 -13.96
N ASP A 53 -13.09 -7.81 -14.39
CA ASP A 53 -13.13 -9.14 -13.79
C ASP A 53 -11.71 -9.77 -13.71
N LYS A 54 -10.93 -9.67 -14.80
CA LYS A 54 -9.54 -10.14 -14.82
C LYS A 54 -8.68 -9.52 -13.71
N LEU A 55 -8.81 -8.21 -13.49
CA LEU A 55 -8.04 -7.52 -12.45
C LEU A 55 -8.55 -7.88 -11.05
N ALA A 56 -9.87 -7.98 -10.87
CA ALA A 56 -10.46 -8.34 -9.59
C ALA A 56 -10.11 -9.75 -9.16
N ARG A 57 -10.18 -10.76 -10.05
CA ARG A 57 -9.81 -12.15 -9.72
C ARG A 57 -8.39 -12.24 -9.17
N THR A 58 -7.43 -11.68 -9.91
CA THR A 58 -6.02 -11.67 -9.49
C THR A 58 -5.84 -11.01 -8.12
N ASN A 59 -6.54 -9.91 -7.85
CA ASN A 59 -6.45 -9.22 -6.56
C ASN A 59 -7.19 -9.95 -5.43
N TYR A 60 -8.30 -10.63 -5.73
CA TYR A 60 -9.04 -11.43 -4.77
C TYR A 60 -8.22 -12.64 -4.34
N ASP A 61 -7.66 -13.40 -5.28
CA ASP A 61 -6.80 -14.54 -4.97
C ASP A 61 -5.56 -14.11 -4.18
N TRP A 62 -4.99 -12.95 -4.53
CA TRP A 62 -3.89 -12.36 -3.79
C TRP A 62 -4.28 -11.97 -2.36
N LEU A 63 -5.41 -11.28 -2.17
CA LEU A 63 -5.93 -10.86 -0.88
C LEU A 63 -6.07 -12.04 0.10
N GLN A 64 -6.58 -13.18 -0.38
CA GLN A 64 -6.79 -14.37 0.44
C GLN A 64 -5.50 -14.97 1.01
N ARG A 65 -4.37 -14.81 0.31
CA ARG A 65 -3.04 -15.32 0.72
C ARG A 65 -2.05 -14.26 1.18
N LEU A 66 -2.45 -12.98 1.15
CA LEU A 66 -1.60 -11.85 1.52
C LEU A 66 -1.10 -11.95 2.96
N GLU A 67 0.21 -12.05 3.15
CA GLU A 67 0.84 -11.87 4.46
C GLU A 67 1.45 -10.48 4.54
N LEU A 68 1.28 -9.78 5.67
CA LEU A 68 1.73 -8.40 5.80
C LEU A 68 3.21 -8.31 6.19
N THR A 69 3.70 -9.18 7.08
CA THR A 69 5.04 -9.08 7.68
C THR A 69 6.01 -10.20 7.32
N GLN A 70 5.51 -11.40 7.01
CA GLN A 70 6.33 -12.56 6.62
C GLN A 70 6.54 -12.64 5.10
N ASN A 71 6.14 -11.59 4.38
CA ASN A 71 6.12 -11.58 2.94
C ASN A 71 7.45 -11.10 2.38
N GLN A 72 8.10 -11.95 1.59
CA GLN A 72 9.36 -11.61 0.93
C GLN A 72 9.20 -10.46 -0.09
N ASN A 73 7.96 -10.16 -0.51
CA ASN A 73 7.65 -9.08 -1.43
C ASN A 73 7.42 -7.72 -0.73
N GLN A 74 7.76 -7.57 0.55
CA GLN A 74 7.70 -6.26 1.21
C GLN A 74 8.55 -5.25 0.44
N THR A 75 7.91 -4.18 0.02
CA THR A 75 8.51 -3.09 -0.75
C THR A 75 8.44 -1.82 0.07
N PRO A 76 9.49 -0.99 0.13
CA PRO A 76 9.43 0.34 0.73
C PRO A 76 8.24 1.14 0.19
N ALA A 77 7.44 1.76 1.05
CA ALA A 77 6.22 2.45 0.66
C ALA A 77 6.40 3.46 -0.49
N VAL A 78 7.53 4.18 -0.53
CA VAL A 78 7.83 5.14 -1.60
C VAL A 78 8.10 4.49 -2.96
N MET A 79 8.55 3.23 -2.97
CA MET A 79 8.79 2.42 -4.17
C MET A 79 7.56 1.62 -4.59
N ALA A 80 6.69 1.30 -3.63
CA ALA A 80 5.54 0.45 -3.83
C ALA A 80 4.41 1.15 -4.60
N TYR A 81 4.18 2.45 -4.38
CA TYR A 81 3.14 3.21 -5.07
C TYR A 81 3.62 3.72 -6.44
N SER A 82 2.79 3.52 -7.47
CA SER A 82 3.13 3.87 -8.85
C SER A 82 2.05 4.78 -9.47
N SER A 83 2.38 6.07 -9.61
CA SER A 83 1.61 7.06 -10.37
C SER A 83 2.55 8.10 -10.97
N LEU A 84 2.03 9.04 -11.76
CA LEU A 84 2.85 10.12 -12.34
C LEU A 84 3.59 10.93 -11.27
N GLN A 85 3.00 11.12 -10.08
CA GLN A 85 3.65 11.81 -8.96
C GLN A 85 4.88 11.04 -8.44
N TYR A 86 4.76 9.72 -8.28
CA TYR A 86 5.85 8.87 -7.79
C TYR A 86 6.94 8.69 -8.86
N GLN A 87 6.54 8.60 -10.14
CA GLN A 87 7.49 8.55 -11.25
C GLN A 87 8.27 9.87 -11.40
N ALA A 88 7.61 11.01 -11.27
CA ALA A 88 8.28 12.31 -11.29
C ALA A 88 9.18 12.54 -10.07
N MET A 89 8.87 11.89 -8.94
CA MET A 89 9.72 11.90 -7.75
C MET A 89 11.02 11.10 -7.97
N ALA A 90 10.97 10.02 -8.77
CA ALA A 90 12.10 9.12 -9.06
C ALA A 90 12.90 8.71 -7.79
N PRO A 91 12.24 8.09 -6.80
CA PRO A 91 12.87 7.74 -5.52
C PRO A 91 14.05 6.76 -5.65
N ASP A 92 14.08 5.97 -6.72
CA ASP A 92 15.21 5.12 -7.13
C ASP A 92 16.50 5.90 -7.41
N LEU A 93 16.39 7.18 -7.78
CA LEU A 93 17.53 8.04 -8.10
C LEU A 93 17.97 8.93 -6.92
N PHE A 94 17.40 8.75 -5.73
CA PHE A 94 17.73 9.57 -4.58
C PHE A 94 19.14 9.30 -4.04
N THR A 95 19.87 10.39 -3.78
CA THR A 95 21.15 10.35 -3.07
C THR A 95 20.94 10.06 -1.58
N VAL A 96 21.99 9.62 -0.88
CA VAL A 96 21.94 9.35 0.58
C VAL A 96 21.37 10.53 1.38
N PRO A 97 21.77 11.81 1.15
CA PRO A 97 21.16 12.95 1.82
C PRO A 97 19.66 13.12 1.49
N ALA A 98 19.25 12.87 0.24
CA ALA A 98 17.85 12.94 -0.16
C ALA A 98 17.00 11.85 0.51
N LEU A 99 17.51 10.61 0.58
CA LEU A 99 16.89 9.49 1.30
C LEU A 99 16.68 9.84 2.79
N ALA A 100 17.71 10.40 3.44
CA ALA A 100 17.61 10.85 4.83
C ALA A 100 16.56 11.97 5.01
N TYR A 101 16.54 12.94 4.09
CA TYR A 101 15.57 14.02 4.10
C TYR A 101 14.14 13.50 3.97
N VAL A 102 13.83 12.65 2.98
CA VAL A 102 12.47 12.15 2.79
C VAL A 102 12.03 11.26 3.95
N GLN A 103 12.93 10.45 4.53
CA GLN A 103 12.58 9.63 5.68
C GLN A 103 12.09 10.46 6.87
N VAL A 104 12.70 11.63 7.08
CA VAL A 104 12.27 12.58 8.13
C VAL A 104 11.05 13.39 7.70
N HIS A 105 10.96 13.85 6.46
CA HIS A 105 10.02 14.90 6.08
C HIS A 105 8.79 14.41 5.31
N LEU A 106 8.83 13.27 4.63
CA LEU A 106 7.73 12.75 3.80
C LEU A 106 6.86 11.76 4.58
N ARG A 107 5.54 11.85 4.41
CA ARG A 107 4.56 10.86 4.87
C ARG A 107 3.59 10.51 3.75
N LEU A 108 3.30 9.23 3.61
CA LEU A 108 2.36 8.72 2.62
C LEU A 108 1.09 8.32 3.36
N LEU A 109 -0.05 8.88 2.98
CA LEU A 109 -1.33 8.45 3.51
C LEU A 109 -1.78 7.16 2.81
N SER A 110 -2.45 6.29 3.54
CA SER A 110 -3.01 5.05 3.04
C SER A 110 -4.28 4.74 3.82
N ALA A 111 -5.38 4.46 3.12
CA ALA A 111 -6.58 3.97 3.76
C ALA A 111 -6.29 2.66 4.52
N PHE A 112 -5.50 1.76 3.92
CA PHE A 112 -5.22 0.43 4.47
C PHE A 112 -4.12 0.43 5.55
N TYR A 113 -3.07 1.24 5.38
CA TYR A 113 -1.92 1.30 6.29
C TYR A 113 -1.90 2.52 7.23
N GLY A 114 -2.87 3.44 7.11
CA GLY A 114 -2.91 4.69 7.85
C GLY A 114 -1.88 5.71 7.35
N VAL A 115 -0.80 5.91 8.11
CA VAL A 115 0.30 6.82 7.75
C VAL A 115 1.60 6.03 7.68
N LEU A 116 2.30 6.17 6.56
CA LEU A 116 3.55 5.47 6.27
C LEU A 116 4.74 6.44 6.21
N ARG A 117 5.89 5.98 6.68
CA ARG A 117 7.19 6.53 6.30
C ARG A 117 7.61 5.96 4.94
N PRO A 118 8.48 6.66 4.18
CA PRO A 118 8.94 6.22 2.86
C PRO A 118 9.49 4.79 2.82
N PHE A 119 10.20 4.37 3.88
CA PHE A 119 10.83 3.06 3.96
C PHE A 119 10.14 2.07 4.90
N ASP A 120 8.86 2.32 5.26
CA ASP A 120 8.05 1.27 5.87
C ASP A 120 7.75 0.20 4.83
N GLY A 121 7.96 -1.07 5.19
CA GLY A 121 7.71 -2.21 4.31
C GLY A 121 6.22 -2.47 4.17
N ILE A 122 5.73 -2.40 2.94
CA ILE A 122 4.34 -2.69 2.62
C ILE A 122 4.23 -3.73 1.53
N VAL A 123 3.08 -4.40 1.50
CA VAL A 123 2.73 -5.36 0.48
C VAL A 123 1.64 -4.75 -0.42
N PRO A 124 1.70 -4.94 -1.74
CA PRO A 124 0.66 -4.47 -2.64
C PRO A 124 -0.72 -4.98 -2.23
N TYR A 125 -1.69 -4.08 -2.25
CA TYR A 125 -3.08 -4.37 -2.01
C TYR A 125 -3.92 -3.56 -2.99
N ARG A 126 -5.21 -3.89 -3.10
CA ARG A 126 -6.16 -3.06 -3.82
C ARG A 126 -7.17 -2.50 -2.83
N SER A 127 -7.08 -1.21 -2.55
CA SER A 127 -8.15 -0.49 -1.86
C SER A 127 -8.03 1.02 -2.07
N THR A 128 -9.18 1.70 -2.07
CA THR A 128 -9.34 3.15 -2.01
C THR A 128 -10.00 3.57 -0.69
N ALA A 129 -9.98 4.86 -0.35
CA ALA A 129 -10.68 5.34 0.84
C ALA A 129 -12.20 5.03 0.81
N ASN A 130 -12.82 5.03 -0.36
CA ASN A 130 -14.24 4.67 -0.51
C ASN A 130 -14.50 3.19 -0.24
N ASP A 131 -13.49 2.33 -0.39
CA ASP A 131 -13.61 0.89 -0.19
C ASP A 131 -13.74 0.59 1.30
N LEU A 132 -13.09 1.36 2.18
CA LEU A 132 -13.24 1.20 3.63
C LEU A 132 -14.64 1.62 4.12
N VAL A 133 -15.21 2.66 3.53
CA VAL A 133 -16.58 3.09 3.83
C VAL A 133 -17.59 2.02 3.39
N PHE A 134 -17.28 1.23 2.36
CA PHE A 134 -18.09 0.10 1.97
C PHE A 134 -18.05 -1.00 3.04
N ILE A 135 -16.86 -1.33 3.55
CA ILE A 135 -16.67 -2.37 4.58
C ILE A 135 -17.39 -2.05 5.89
N GLU A 136 -17.46 -0.79 6.31
CA GLU A 136 -18.16 -0.41 7.56
C GLU A 136 -19.69 -0.48 7.46
N ARG A 137 -20.25 -0.59 6.26
CA ARG A 137 -21.70 -0.57 6.01
C ARG A 137 -22.30 -1.95 5.73
N THR A 138 -21.47 -2.95 5.51
CA THR A 138 -21.82 -4.36 5.31
C THR A 138 -21.51 -5.16 6.57
#